data_AF-A0A9W4I060-F1
#
_entry.id   AF-A0A9W4I060-F1
#
_cell.length_a   1.000
_cell.length_b   1.000
_cell.length_c   1.000
_cell.angle_alpha   90.00
_cell.angle_beta   90.00
_cell.angle_gamma   90.00
#
_symmetry.space_group_name_H-M   'P 1'
#
loop_
_entity.id
_entity.type
_entity.pdbx_description
1 polymer ?
#
loop_
_entity_poly.entity_id
_entity_poly.type
_entity_poly.pdbx_seq_one_letter_code
_entity_poly.pdbx_strand_id
1 'polypeptide(L)'
;MPTVANPTETLAFAGSQPELPDNWQTSSDIFDQLPDFSEPVDDWLSFESEPDSIALAKAQAEADPDGLSILRQRLATTSVPSFLIQLPVMLVQYWFHTVCNQWSSFDCPLNPFRIILSRLWSRNAAIYFAIQSMSAASLANDFPNMRAIGIQTQQQAIACINNAAQKGPKQTNDDEYFLALLLVGSTTGWHNPSDLGLTYLKAAQDHLSKQERRWSNSDPALAKEHPLFKQCLLYWNLLAAFVAEESPIVDLESHTEISELDLSIYLVDGQALPHPWTGSLRYALNLFYRTARVIRAAKTMHRRRDSTLDPSLIDLSSMAEELDLRQKAEIIEEKILFTGFSFYCGPVDIGDSNTPPSHFLTLAEAYRCAAILQIYHVFPDILQERLHKNEAADDESLIPALFLLLFPAPTGWNSPSAEDLRHTLALHIVSLLDQLPLTSGTKVMQPVILASISSDLVFTSGSVLGASANAIPSLNTLDVEIAQARRKVKMRLTELLLILPKLPMQRIVNVVHETWDRADSGLQEFWLDVMLDLNLETIMG
;
A
#
# COMPACT_ATOMS: atom_id res chain seq x y z
N MET A 1 37.80 70.17 11.47
CA MET A 1 38.80 69.31 10.79
C MET A 1 38.02 68.19 10.13
N PRO A 2 38.17 67.98 8.82
CA PRO A 2 37.06 67.83 7.86
C PRO A 2 36.90 66.35 7.42
N THR A 3 35.84 65.83 6.79
CA THR A 3 34.73 66.34 5.93
C THR A 3 33.72 65.16 5.75
N VAL A 4 32.37 65.34 5.81
CA VAL A 4 31.41 65.49 4.68
C VAL A 4 31.40 64.25 3.75
N ALA A 5 30.32 63.57 3.31
CA ALA A 5 28.86 63.72 3.29
C ALA A 5 28.18 62.40 2.81
N ASN A 6 26.88 62.23 3.08
CA ASN A 6 25.90 61.44 2.29
C ASN A 6 25.57 62.22 0.99
N PRO A 7 24.99 61.68 -0.13
CA PRO A 7 23.88 60.71 -0.15
C PRO A 7 23.72 59.81 -1.42
N THR A 8 22.64 59.02 -1.43
CA THR A 8 21.84 58.42 -2.54
C THR A 8 22.24 58.64 -4.01
N GLU A 9 22.24 57.56 -4.81
CA GLU A 9 21.54 57.50 -6.13
C GLU A 9 21.43 56.08 -6.74
N THR A 10 20.30 55.87 -7.40
CA THR A 10 19.80 54.77 -8.24
C THR A 10 20.63 54.44 -9.47
N LEU A 11 20.81 53.14 -9.80
CA LEU A 11 21.19 52.60 -11.13
C LEU A 11 20.54 51.21 -11.31
N ALA A 12 19.45 51.08 -12.09
CA ALA A 12 19.42 50.74 -13.51
C ALA A 12 19.95 49.33 -13.84
N PHE A 13 19.04 48.35 -13.91
CA PHE A 13 19.31 47.01 -14.47
C PHE A 13 19.31 47.11 -16.00
N ALA A 14 20.49 46.97 -16.60
CA ALA A 14 20.67 46.72 -18.03
C ALA A 14 20.67 45.21 -18.28
N GLY A 15 19.81 44.78 -19.19
CA GLY A 15 19.62 43.38 -19.56
C GLY A 15 20.71 42.83 -20.46
N SER A 16 20.95 41.53 -20.31
CA SER A 16 21.60 40.67 -21.30
C SER A 16 20.92 39.29 -21.23
N GLN A 17 20.07 39.02 -22.21
CA GLN A 17 19.53 37.69 -22.49
C GLN A 17 20.64 36.81 -23.11
N PRO A 18 20.68 35.51 -22.81
CA PRO A 18 21.20 34.52 -23.74
C PRO A 18 20.09 34.06 -24.69
N GLU A 19 20.36 34.13 -25.99
CA GLU A 19 19.51 33.66 -27.09
C GLU A 19 19.27 32.14 -26.99
N LEU A 20 18.00 31.74 -27.08
CA LEU A 20 17.56 30.36 -27.30
C LEU A 20 17.49 30.10 -28.82
N PRO A 21 17.92 28.95 -29.33
CA PRO A 21 17.70 28.60 -30.73
C PRO A 21 16.22 28.27 -30.99
N ASP A 22 15.59 29.08 -31.86
CA ASP A 22 14.28 28.86 -32.46
C ASP A 22 14.21 27.54 -33.22
N ASN A 23 13.54 26.52 -32.65
CA ASN A 23 12.77 25.56 -33.45
C ASN A 23 11.87 24.68 -32.57
N TRP A 24 10.72 25.22 -32.16
CA TRP A 24 9.56 24.40 -31.80
C TRP A 24 8.30 25.10 -32.31
N GLN A 25 7.92 24.75 -33.54
CA GLN A 25 6.57 25.02 -34.03
C GLN A 25 5.59 24.31 -33.08
N THR A 26 4.77 25.13 -32.42
CA THR A 26 3.56 24.76 -31.71
C THR A 26 2.66 23.91 -32.61
N SER A 27 2.42 22.65 -32.25
CA SER A 27 1.20 21.95 -32.61
C SER A 27 0.27 21.96 -31.40
N SER A 28 -0.55 23.01 -31.32
CA SER A 28 -1.90 22.90 -30.78
C SER A 28 -2.66 21.79 -31.51
N ASP A 29 -3.65 21.19 -30.84
CA ASP A 29 -4.66 20.25 -31.39
C ASP A 29 -4.42 18.74 -31.15
N ILE A 30 -4.28 18.32 -29.89
CA ILE A 30 -4.43 16.90 -29.49
C ILE A 30 -5.75 16.62 -28.75
N PHE A 31 -6.44 17.65 -28.24
CA PHE A 31 -7.71 17.48 -27.52
C PHE A 31 -8.95 17.31 -28.42
N ASP A 32 -8.81 17.46 -29.73
CA ASP A 32 -9.91 17.27 -30.70
C ASP A 32 -10.02 15.82 -31.24
N GLN A 33 -9.27 14.86 -30.68
CA GLN A 33 -9.28 13.45 -31.11
C GLN A 33 -9.73 12.45 -30.05
N LEU A 34 -10.43 12.91 -29.01
CA LEU A 34 -11.20 12.00 -28.15
C LEU A 34 -12.55 11.72 -28.83
N PRO A 35 -12.95 10.45 -29.03
CA PRO A 35 -14.30 10.16 -29.50
C PRO A 35 -15.29 10.59 -28.41
N ASP A 36 -16.24 11.43 -28.81
CA ASP A 36 -17.35 11.90 -27.99
C ASP A 36 -18.22 10.69 -27.62
N PHE A 37 -18.30 10.37 -26.32
CA PHE A 37 -19.15 9.27 -25.83
C PHE A 37 -20.60 9.77 -25.75
N SER A 38 -21.34 9.68 -26.85
CA SER A 38 -22.79 9.82 -26.82
C SER A 38 -23.43 8.57 -26.22
N GLU A 39 -24.29 8.77 -25.21
CA GLU A 39 -25.14 7.74 -24.61
C GLU A 39 -25.94 6.96 -25.68
N PRO A 40 -26.15 5.64 -25.54
CA PRO A 40 -26.81 4.86 -26.57
C PRO A 40 -28.32 5.04 -26.49
N VAL A 41 -28.89 5.58 -27.57
CA VAL A 41 -30.32 5.47 -27.86
C VAL A 41 -30.51 4.27 -28.79
N ASP A 42 -31.48 3.43 -28.45
CA ASP A 42 -31.95 2.26 -29.19
C ASP A 42 -32.15 2.55 -30.68
N ASP A 43 -31.63 1.67 -31.55
CA ASP A 43 -32.38 1.25 -32.75
C ASP A 43 -31.76 -0.02 -33.36
N TRP A 44 -32.53 -1.11 -33.26
CA TRP A 44 -32.32 -2.36 -33.97
C TRP A 44 -33.06 -2.31 -35.32
N LEU A 45 -32.49 -3.00 -36.32
CA LEU A 45 -33.08 -3.48 -37.59
C LEU A 45 -32.74 -2.67 -38.86
N SER A 46 -31.85 -3.24 -39.68
CA SER A 46 -32.18 -3.59 -41.07
C SER A 46 -31.10 -4.48 -41.70
N PHE A 47 -31.52 -5.68 -42.10
CA PHE A 47 -30.83 -6.59 -43.02
C PHE A 47 -30.84 -6.02 -44.45
N GLU A 48 -29.78 -6.32 -45.24
CA GLU A 48 -29.74 -6.61 -46.69
C GLU A 48 -28.31 -6.33 -47.21
N SER A 49 -27.49 -7.32 -47.55
CA SER A 49 -27.44 -8.16 -48.77
C SER A 49 -26.22 -7.77 -49.64
N GLU A 50 -25.23 -8.66 -49.69
CA GLU A 50 -24.14 -8.71 -50.67
C GLU A 50 -24.69 -9.05 -52.10
N PRO A 51 -23.95 -8.89 -53.24
CA PRO A 51 -22.62 -9.50 -53.44
C PRO A 51 -21.63 -8.88 -54.46
N ASP A 52 -20.46 -9.54 -54.53
CA ASP A 52 -19.57 -9.81 -55.68
C ASP A 52 -18.34 -8.91 -56.03
N SER A 53 -17.14 -9.47 -55.77
CA SER A 53 -16.18 -10.00 -56.77
C SER A 53 -14.68 -9.55 -56.72
N ILE A 54 -13.83 -10.52 -56.33
CA ILE A 54 -12.63 -11.11 -57.01
C ILE A 54 -11.34 -10.28 -57.32
N ALA A 55 -10.22 -10.87 -56.85
CA ALA A 55 -8.78 -10.78 -57.25
C ALA A 55 -7.97 -9.55 -56.79
N LEU A 56 -6.71 -9.63 -56.35
CA LEU A 56 -5.57 -10.46 -56.77
C LEU A 56 -4.51 -10.57 -55.63
N ALA A 57 -3.77 -11.68 -55.63
CA ALA A 57 -2.89 -12.17 -54.58
C ALA A 57 -1.48 -11.52 -54.46
N LYS A 58 -0.88 -11.79 -53.29
CA LYS A 58 0.55 -11.96 -52.93
C LYS A 58 1.31 -10.77 -52.34
N ALA A 59 1.53 -10.84 -51.02
CA ALA A 59 2.86 -10.88 -50.40
C ALA A 59 2.74 -11.33 -48.93
N GLN A 60 3.01 -12.60 -48.66
CA GLN A 60 3.29 -13.09 -47.31
C GLN A 60 4.79 -12.91 -47.06
N ALA A 61 5.14 -12.07 -46.10
CA ALA A 61 6.39 -12.14 -45.35
C ALA A 61 6.00 -12.46 -43.91
N GLU A 62 6.55 -13.56 -43.41
CA GLU A 62 6.24 -14.20 -42.14
C GLU A 62 6.48 -13.26 -40.95
N ALA A 63 5.40 -12.81 -40.33
CA ALA A 63 5.39 -12.35 -38.95
C ALA A 63 4.82 -13.49 -38.10
N ASP A 64 5.57 -13.88 -37.07
CA ASP A 64 5.16 -14.81 -36.03
C ASP A 64 3.73 -14.44 -35.55
N PRO A 65 2.74 -15.33 -35.64
CA PRO A 65 1.35 -14.92 -35.51
C PRO A 65 1.06 -14.44 -34.08
N ASP A 66 0.72 -13.14 -33.98
CA ASP A 66 0.26 -12.49 -32.76
C ASP A 66 -0.80 -13.37 -32.08
N GLY A 67 -0.54 -13.82 -30.86
CA GLY A 67 -1.38 -14.78 -30.15
C GLY A 67 -2.84 -14.32 -30.02
N LEU A 68 -3.08 -13.00 -30.07
CA LEU A 68 -4.42 -12.42 -30.07
C LEU A 68 -5.18 -12.64 -31.40
N SER A 69 -4.47 -12.68 -32.53
CA SER A 69 -5.06 -12.96 -33.84
C SER A 69 -5.57 -14.40 -33.94
N ILE A 70 -4.80 -15.35 -33.39
CA ILE A 70 -5.18 -16.77 -33.31
C ILE A 70 -6.40 -16.95 -32.39
N LEU A 71 -6.43 -16.26 -31.25
CA LEU A 71 -7.56 -16.29 -30.32
C LEU A 71 -8.82 -15.69 -30.96
N ARG A 72 -8.71 -14.55 -31.66
CA ARG A 72 -9.83 -13.90 -32.38
C ARG A 72 -10.41 -14.80 -33.48
N GLN A 73 -9.56 -15.47 -34.26
CA GLN A 73 -10.01 -16.37 -35.32
C GLN A 73 -10.71 -17.62 -34.77
N ARG A 74 -10.27 -18.13 -33.61
CA ARG A 74 -10.92 -19.26 -32.93
C ARG A 74 -12.25 -18.89 -32.26
N LEU A 75 -12.36 -17.66 -31.76
CA LEU A 75 -13.61 -17.13 -31.19
C LEU A 75 -14.67 -16.85 -32.27
N ALA A 76 -14.26 -16.39 -33.45
CA ALA A 76 -15.17 -16.12 -34.56
C ALA A 76 -15.79 -17.39 -35.20
N THR A 77 -15.23 -18.57 -34.93
CA THR A 77 -15.65 -19.85 -35.52
C THR A 77 -16.39 -20.75 -34.54
N THR A 78 -16.64 -20.31 -33.31
CA THR A 78 -17.28 -21.11 -32.26
C THR A 78 -18.71 -20.66 -31.97
N SER A 79 -19.62 -21.62 -31.72
CA SER A 79 -21.03 -21.40 -31.32
C SER A 79 -21.16 -20.94 -29.86
N VAL A 80 -20.25 -20.06 -29.45
CA VAL A 80 -20.12 -19.60 -28.07
C VAL A 80 -21.12 -18.46 -27.87
N PRO A 81 -21.99 -18.53 -26.83
CA PRO A 81 -22.91 -17.45 -26.50
C PRO A 81 -22.21 -16.08 -26.47
N SER A 82 -22.84 -15.04 -27.04
CA SER A 82 -22.25 -13.71 -27.22
C SER A 82 -21.68 -13.11 -25.92
N PHE A 83 -22.26 -13.46 -24.76
CA PHE A 83 -21.76 -13.03 -23.45
C PHE A 83 -20.35 -13.57 -23.14
N LEU A 84 -19.99 -14.77 -23.59
CA LEU A 84 -18.65 -15.34 -23.40
C LEU A 84 -17.62 -14.71 -24.33
N ILE A 85 -18.04 -14.21 -25.50
CA ILE A 85 -17.19 -13.44 -26.42
C ILE A 85 -16.93 -12.04 -25.85
N GLN A 86 -17.92 -11.45 -25.17
CA GLN A 86 -17.84 -10.11 -24.59
C GLN A 86 -17.19 -10.07 -23.21
N LEU A 87 -17.16 -11.19 -22.48
CA LEU A 87 -16.68 -11.26 -21.10
C LEU A 87 -15.26 -10.68 -20.89
N PRO A 88 -14.24 -11.02 -21.71
CA PRO A 88 -12.91 -10.44 -21.55
C PRO A 88 -12.91 -8.91 -21.66
N VAL A 89 -13.68 -8.34 -22.60
CA VAL A 89 -13.81 -6.89 -22.78
C VAL A 89 -14.51 -6.25 -21.59
N MET A 90 -15.59 -6.87 -21.09
CA MET A 90 -16.29 -6.40 -19.88
C MET A 90 -15.37 -6.39 -18.66
N LEU A 91 -14.53 -7.42 -18.49
CA LEU A 91 -13.56 -7.48 -17.38
C LEU A 91 -12.49 -6.39 -17.50
N VAL A 92 -11.97 -6.11 -18.70
CA VAL A 92 -11.03 -4.99 -18.91
C VAL A 92 -11.70 -3.65 -18.60
N GLN A 93 -12.93 -3.43 -19.07
CA GLN A 93 -13.69 -2.21 -18.76
C GLN A 93 -13.94 -2.07 -17.25
N TYR A 94 -14.31 -3.16 -16.58
CA TYR A 94 -14.50 -3.20 -15.13
C TYR A 94 -13.20 -2.90 -14.37
N TRP A 95 -12.04 -3.32 -14.89
CA TRP A 95 -10.75 -2.97 -14.30
C TRP A 95 -10.57 -1.44 -14.24
N PHE A 96 -10.77 -0.77 -15.38
CA PHE A 96 -10.67 0.68 -15.46
C PHE A 96 -11.81 1.39 -14.74
N HIS A 97 -12.99 0.81 -14.59
CA HIS A 97 -14.08 1.49 -13.90
C HIS A 97 -13.96 1.38 -12.39
N THR A 98 -13.61 0.19 -11.88
CA THR A 98 -13.75 -0.16 -10.46
C THR A 98 -12.44 -0.61 -9.83
N VAL A 99 -11.72 -1.55 -10.44
CA VAL A 99 -10.56 -2.20 -9.80
C VAL A 99 -9.42 -1.23 -9.59
N CYS A 100 -9.16 -0.31 -10.53
CA CYS A 100 -8.11 0.69 -10.39
C CYS A 100 -8.31 1.55 -9.11
N ASN A 101 -9.56 1.92 -8.81
CA ASN A 101 -9.94 2.64 -7.60
C ASN A 101 -9.84 1.79 -6.32
N GLN A 102 -10.14 0.49 -6.41
CA GLN A 102 -9.98 -0.45 -5.30
C GLN A 102 -8.50 -0.69 -4.97
N TRP A 103 -7.65 -0.71 -5.99
CA TRP A 103 -6.24 -1.06 -5.90
C TRP A 103 -5.32 0.17 -5.70
N SER A 104 -5.82 1.40 -5.85
CA SER A 104 -5.04 2.65 -5.72
C SER A 104 -5.55 3.51 -4.55
N SER A 105 -4.66 4.28 -3.92
CA SER A 105 -5.02 5.19 -2.80
C SER A 105 -5.70 6.49 -3.26
N PHE A 106 -5.69 6.79 -4.55
CA PHE A 106 -6.51 7.80 -5.22
C PHE A 106 -6.78 7.33 -6.65
N ASP A 107 -7.79 7.90 -7.29
CA ASP A 107 -8.07 7.53 -8.68
C ASP A 107 -8.65 8.68 -9.51
N CYS A 108 -7.85 9.13 -10.49
CA CYS A 108 -8.20 10.18 -11.44
C CYS A 108 -7.58 9.81 -12.81
N PRO A 109 -7.92 10.51 -13.91
CA PRO A 109 -7.32 10.26 -15.23
C PRO A 109 -5.78 10.31 -15.24
N LEU A 110 -5.17 11.01 -14.28
CA LEU A 110 -3.73 11.13 -14.12
C LEU A 110 -3.08 9.96 -13.35
N ASN A 111 -3.87 8.99 -12.87
CA ASN A 111 -3.33 7.82 -12.20
C ASN A 111 -2.41 7.02 -13.18
N PRO A 112 -1.13 6.81 -12.84
CA PRO A 112 -0.14 6.18 -13.72
C PRO A 112 -0.51 4.73 -14.03
N PHE A 113 -1.17 4.03 -13.12
CA PHE A 113 -1.66 2.69 -13.43
C PHE A 113 -2.69 2.72 -14.56
N ARG A 114 -3.60 3.70 -14.58
CA ARG A 114 -4.54 3.88 -15.70
C ARG A 114 -3.79 4.18 -16.99
N ILE A 115 -2.90 5.16 -16.96
CA ILE A 115 -2.18 5.63 -18.16
C ILE A 115 -1.36 4.48 -18.75
N ILE A 116 -0.52 3.85 -17.93
CA ILE A 116 0.37 2.77 -18.37
C ILE A 116 -0.45 1.58 -18.85
N LEU A 117 -1.43 1.12 -18.06
CA LEU A 117 -2.19 -0.07 -18.41
C LEU A 117 -3.11 0.15 -19.60
N SER A 118 -3.65 1.37 -19.82
CA SER A 118 -4.44 1.71 -21.02
C SER A 118 -3.67 1.51 -22.33
N ARG A 119 -2.35 1.70 -22.30
CA ARG A 119 -1.45 1.53 -23.45
C ARG A 119 -1.00 0.08 -23.64
N LEU A 120 -0.93 -0.68 -22.55
CA LEU A 120 -0.31 -2.02 -22.54
C LEU A 120 -1.31 -3.17 -22.63
N TRP A 121 -2.54 -3.01 -22.14
CA TRP A 121 -3.47 -4.14 -21.99
C TRP A 121 -3.79 -4.87 -23.30
N SER A 122 -3.78 -4.17 -24.44
CA SER A 122 -4.07 -4.78 -25.75
C SER A 122 -2.83 -5.33 -26.47
N ARG A 123 -1.63 -5.06 -25.94
CA ARG A 123 -0.34 -5.39 -26.56
C ARG A 123 0.48 -6.39 -25.75
N ASN A 124 0.23 -6.51 -24.44
CA ASN A 124 0.93 -7.42 -23.55
C ASN A 124 -0.04 -8.46 -22.96
N ALA A 125 0.12 -9.72 -23.35
CA ALA A 125 -0.76 -10.81 -22.93
C ALA A 125 -0.73 -11.06 -21.40
N ALA A 126 0.43 -10.91 -20.74
CA ALA A 126 0.51 -11.09 -19.29
C ALA A 126 -0.33 -10.05 -18.56
N ILE A 127 -0.22 -8.78 -18.96
CA ILE A 127 -1.01 -7.67 -18.42
C ILE A 127 -2.50 -7.86 -18.74
N TYR A 128 -2.83 -8.21 -19.98
CA TYR A 128 -4.21 -8.48 -20.42
C TYR A 128 -4.92 -9.49 -19.51
N PHE A 129 -4.25 -10.62 -19.23
CA PHE A 129 -4.82 -11.65 -18.38
C PHE A 129 -4.79 -11.26 -16.89
N ALA A 130 -3.78 -10.51 -16.43
CA ALA A 130 -3.70 -10.06 -15.05
C ALA A 130 -4.85 -9.10 -14.68
N ILE A 131 -5.16 -8.10 -15.51
CA ILE A 131 -6.25 -7.16 -15.22
C ILE A 131 -7.64 -7.82 -15.28
N GLN A 132 -7.81 -8.84 -16.13
CA GLN A 132 -9.02 -9.68 -16.13
C GLN A 132 -9.12 -10.51 -14.86
N SER A 133 -8.00 -11.07 -14.39
CA SER A 133 -7.91 -11.84 -13.15
C SER A 133 -8.37 -11.02 -11.95
N MET A 134 -7.83 -9.81 -11.80
CA MET A 134 -8.20 -8.89 -10.73
C MET A 134 -9.70 -8.53 -10.79
N SER A 135 -10.22 -8.27 -12.00
CA SER A 135 -11.62 -7.91 -12.22
C SER A 135 -12.57 -9.05 -11.89
N ALA A 136 -12.27 -10.25 -12.34
CA ALA A 136 -13.06 -11.43 -12.05
C ALA A 136 -12.99 -11.80 -10.55
N ALA A 137 -11.85 -11.61 -9.89
CA ALA A 137 -11.74 -11.80 -8.44
C ALA A 137 -12.58 -10.79 -7.65
N SER A 138 -12.54 -9.51 -8.03
CA SER A 138 -13.38 -8.46 -7.43
C SER A 138 -14.86 -8.76 -7.61
N LEU A 139 -15.29 -9.10 -8.84
CA LEU A 139 -16.68 -9.48 -9.14
C LEU A 139 -17.11 -10.79 -8.45
N ALA A 140 -16.18 -11.67 -8.07
CA ALA A 140 -16.51 -12.90 -7.36
C ALA A 140 -17.08 -12.66 -5.95
N ASN A 141 -16.99 -11.43 -5.43
CA ASN A 141 -17.69 -11.00 -4.22
C ASN A 141 -19.20 -11.18 -4.36
N ASP A 142 -19.76 -10.79 -5.52
CA ASP A 142 -21.20 -10.80 -5.82
C ASP A 142 -21.62 -11.94 -6.76
N PHE A 143 -20.72 -12.37 -7.65
CA PHE A 143 -20.96 -13.40 -8.66
C PHE A 143 -19.99 -14.57 -8.47
N PRO A 144 -20.32 -15.59 -7.65
CA PRO A 144 -19.39 -16.66 -7.28
C PRO A 144 -18.73 -17.40 -8.46
N ASN A 145 -19.44 -17.50 -9.59
CA ASN A 145 -18.93 -18.14 -10.81
C ASN A 145 -17.70 -17.43 -11.40
N MET A 146 -17.51 -16.14 -11.12
CA MET A 146 -16.35 -15.36 -11.57
C MET A 146 -15.03 -15.85 -10.95
N ARG A 147 -15.08 -16.58 -9.84
CA ARG A 147 -13.89 -17.15 -9.21
C ARG A 147 -13.11 -18.07 -10.16
N ALA A 148 -13.81 -18.94 -10.88
CA ALA A 148 -13.17 -19.88 -11.80
C ALA A 148 -12.49 -19.14 -12.96
N ILE A 149 -13.16 -18.10 -13.50
CA ILE A 149 -12.62 -17.24 -14.55
C ILE A 149 -11.38 -16.51 -14.04
N GLY A 150 -11.44 -15.91 -12.85
CA GLY A 150 -10.32 -15.21 -12.24
C GLY A 150 -9.08 -16.11 -12.10
N ILE A 151 -9.25 -17.31 -11.53
CA ILE A 151 -8.15 -18.28 -11.39
C ILE A 151 -7.57 -18.67 -12.77
N GLN A 152 -8.44 -18.93 -13.75
CA GLN A 152 -7.99 -19.29 -15.11
C GLN A 152 -7.16 -18.17 -15.74
N THR A 153 -7.63 -16.92 -15.68
CA THR A 153 -6.89 -15.77 -16.21
C THR A 153 -5.60 -15.51 -15.44
N GLN A 154 -5.58 -15.73 -14.13
CA GLN A 154 -4.35 -15.64 -13.34
C GLN A 154 -3.30 -16.63 -13.84
N GLN A 155 -3.69 -17.90 -14.05
CA GLN A 155 -2.81 -18.94 -14.55
C GLN A 155 -2.27 -18.61 -15.96
N GLN A 156 -3.10 -18.02 -16.81
CA GLN A 156 -2.68 -17.55 -18.14
C GLN A 156 -1.66 -16.40 -18.02
N ALA A 157 -1.88 -15.43 -17.13
CA ALA A 157 -0.93 -14.35 -16.88
C ALA A 157 0.42 -14.90 -16.38
N ILE A 158 0.39 -15.84 -15.43
CA ILE A 158 1.58 -16.51 -14.89
C ILE A 158 2.34 -17.26 -15.99
N ALA A 159 1.62 -17.98 -16.87
CA ALA A 159 2.24 -18.66 -18.01
C ALA A 159 2.95 -17.67 -18.96
N CYS A 160 2.33 -16.51 -19.23
CA CYS A 160 2.96 -15.45 -20.01
C CYS A 160 4.22 -14.89 -19.34
N ILE A 161 4.19 -14.64 -18.04
CA ILE A 161 5.35 -14.16 -17.25
C ILE A 161 6.49 -15.18 -17.31
N ASN A 162 6.19 -16.46 -17.08
CA ASN A 162 7.21 -17.53 -17.11
C ASN A 162 7.84 -17.68 -18.49
N ASN A 163 7.04 -17.57 -19.56
CA ASN A 163 7.55 -17.61 -20.94
C ASN A 163 8.43 -16.39 -21.25
N ALA A 164 8.07 -15.21 -20.75
CA ALA A 164 8.89 -14.00 -20.89
C ALA A 164 10.21 -14.09 -20.11
N ALA A 165 10.22 -14.74 -18.94
CA ALA A 165 11.43 -14.98 -18.17
C ALA A 165 12.43 -15.92 -18.86
N GLN A 166 11.93 -16.86 -19.68
CA GLN A 166 12.76 -17.78 -20.48
C GLN A 166 13.34 -17.12 -21.74
N LYS A 167 12.64 -16.15 -22.30
CA LYS A 167 13.16 -15.34 -23.42
C LYS A 167 14.20 -14.39 -22.85
N GLY A 168 15.46 -14.56 -23.26
CA GLY A 168 16.58 -13.81 -22.69
C GLY A 168 16.42 -12.27 -22.73
N PRO A 169 17.27 -11.51 -22.02
CA PRO A 169 17.09 -10.08 -21.71
C PRO A 169 17.03 -9.11 -22.90
N LYS A 170 17.23 -9.58 -24.14
CA LYS A 170 17.12 -8.76 -25.37
C LYS A 170 15.70 -8.71 -25.94
N GLN A 171 14.79 -9.58 -25.49
CA GLN A 171 13.44 -9.72 -26.06
C GLN A 171 12.32 -9.38 -25.06
N THR A 172 12.66 -9.22 -23.78
CA THR A 172 11.70 -8.90 -22.73
C THR A 172 11.78 -7.41 -22.45
N ASN A 173 10.65 -6.70 -22.59
CA ASN A 173 10.55 -5.33 -22.13
C ASN A 173 10.57 -5.35 -20.59
N ASP A 174 11.65 -4.81 -20.00
CA ASP A 174 11.94 -4.91 -18.57
C ASP A 174 10.78 -4.30 -17.73
N ASP A 175 10.24 -3.15 -18.15
CA ASP A 175 9.18 -2.45 -17.40
C ASP A 175 7.82 -3.18 -17.47
N GLU A 176 7.48 -3.75 -18.63
CA GLU A 176 6.26 -4.55 -18.78
C GLU A 176 6.31 -5.84 -17.96
N TYR A 177 7.49 -6.45 -17.84
CA TYR A 177 7.70 -7.64 -17.03
C TYR A 177 7.54 -7.33 -15.53
N PHE A 178 8.13 -6.23 -15.05
CA PHE A 178 7.92 -5.77 -13.69
C PHE A 178 6.44 -5.49 -13.39
N LEU A 179 5.75 -4.80 -14.29
CA LEU A 179 4.33 -4.49 -14.10
C LEU A 179 3.45 -5.75 -14.08
N ALA A 180 3.76 -6.74 -14.92
CA ALA A 180 3.06 -8.03 -14.88
C ALA A 180 3.30 -8.77 -13.55
N LEU A 181 4.54 -8.79 -13.04
CA LEU A 181 4.85 -9.34 -11.72
C LEU A 181 4.10 -8.60 -10.61
N LEU A 182 4.02 -7.28 -10.69
CA LEU A 182 3.34 -6.44 -9.71
C LEU A 182 1.83 -6.74 -9.68
N LEU A 183 1.16 -6.76 -10.83
CA LEU A 183 -0.28 -7.03 -10.93
C LEU A 183 -0.63 -8.42 -10.42
N VAL A 184 0.10 -9.45 -10.86
CA VAL A 184 -0.17 -10.83 -10.45
C VAL A 184 0.19 -11.03 -8.99
N GLY A 185 1.40 -10.63 -8.60
CA GLY A 185 1.95 -10.92 -7.28
C GLY A 185 1.27 -10.18 -6.14
N SER A 186 0.84 -8.93 -6.35
CA SER A 186 0.10 -8.18 -5.32
C SER A 186 -1.36 -8.63 -5.18
N THR A 187 -1.88 -9.46 -6.09
CA THR A 187 -3.28 -9.90 -6.10
C THR A 187 -3.47 -11.42 -6.00
N THR A 188 -2.41 -12.18 -5.71
CA THR A 188 -2.52 -13.62 -5.43
C THR A 188 -3.53 -13.92 -4.33
N GLY A 189 -3.50 -13.10 -3.27
CA GLY A 189 -4.42 -13.15 -2.13
C GLY A 189 -5.90 -13.05 -2.51
N TRP A 190 -6.22 -12.41 -3.63
CA TRP A 190 -7.60 -12.20 -4.09
C TRP A 190 -8.25 -13.52 -4.56
N HIS A 191 -7.44 -14.49 -4.96
CA HIS A 191 -7.88 -15.82 -5.41
C HIS A 191 -7.66 -16.89 -4.33
N ASN A 192 -6.55 -16.80 -3.60
CA ASN A 192 -6.23 -17.66 -2.47
C ASN A 192 -5.62 -16.80 -1.36
N PRO A 193 -6.30 -16.58 -0.24
CA PRO A 193 -5.83 -15.63 0.78
C PRO A 193 -4.57 -16.10 1.54
N SER A 194 -4.18 -17.38 1.41
CA SER A 194 -2.88 -17.91 1.88
C SER A 194 -1.73 -17.65 0.92
N ASP A 195 -2.01 -17.31 -0.33
CA ASP A 195 -0.96 -17.01 -1.30
C ASP A 195 -0.52 -15.54 -1.13
N LEU A 196 0.59 -15.37 -0.42
CA LEU A 196 1.17 -14.07 -0.09
C LEU A 196 1.92 -13.41 -1.25
N GLY A 197 2.07 -14.08 -2.40
CA GLY A 197 2.74 -13.51 -3.58
C GLY A 197 4.25 -13.28 -3.42
N LEU A 198 4.88 -13.85 -2.39
CA LEU A 198 6.28 -13.58 -2.03
C LEU A 198 7.28 -13.96 -3.13
N THR A 199 6.99 -14.99 -3.92
CA THR A 199 7.84 -15.41 -5.05
C THR A 199 7.89 -14.34 -6.13
N TYR A 200 6.76 -13.70 -6.43
CA TYR A 200 6.67 -12.60 -7.38
C TYR A 200 7.31 -11.32 -6.82
N LEU A 201 7.09 -11.04 -5.53
CA LEU A 201 7.75 -9.91 -4.85
C LEU A 201 9.28 -10.03 -4.95
N LYS A 202 9.82 -11.21 -4.64
CA LYS A 202 11.26 -11.49 -4.78
C LYS A 202 11.74 -11.34 -6.21
N ALA A 203 11.00 -11.87 -7.19
CA ALA A 203 11.34 -11.71 -8.61
C ALA A 203 11.35 -10.23 -9.05
N ALA A 204 10.41 -9.42 -8.53
CA ALA A 204 10.33 -8.00 -8.82
C ALA A 204 11.48 -7.21 -8.18
N GLN A 205 11.86 -7.55 -6.93
CA GLN A 205 13.05 -7.00 -6.26
C GLN A 205 14.33 -7.32 -7.05
N ASP A 206 14.54 -8.60 -7.38
CA ASP A 206 15.69 -9.07 -8.15
C ASP A 206 15.79 -8.38 -9.52
N HIS A 207 14.64 -8.13 -10.15
CA HIS A 207 14.54 -7.41 -11.41
C HIS A 207 15.03 -5.96 -11.26
N LEU A 208 14.47 -5.22 -10.29
CA LEU A 208 14.82 -3.82 -10.07
C LEU A 208 16.30 -3.65 -9.69
N SER A 209 16.83 -4.49 -8.79
CA SER A 209 18.25 -4.44 -8.40
C SER A 209 19.21 -4.82 -9.55
N LYS A 210 18.77 -5.60 -10.54
CA LYS A 210 19.56 -5.83 -11.77
C LYS A 210 19.53 -4.61 -12.68
N GLN A 211 18.37 -3.95 -12.78
CA GLN A 211 18.19 -2.74 -13.57
C GLN A 211 19.06 -1.59 -13.04
N GLU A 212 19.07 -1.36 -11.72
CA GLU A 212 19.92 -0.38 -11.05
C GLU A 212 21.41 -0.58 -11.36
N ARG A 213 21.89 -1.82 -11.25
CA ARG A 213 23.30 -2.16 -11.57
C ARG A 213 23.66 -1.93 -13.04
N ARG A 214 22.70 -2.06 -13.97
CA ARG A 214 22.93 -1.75 -15.38
C ARG A 214 23.07 -0.24 -15.60
N TRP A 215 22.24 0.56 -14.93
CA TRP A 215 22.22 2.02 -15.08
C TRP A 215 23.33 2.76 -14.36
N SER A 216 23.86 2.25 -13.24
CA SER A 216 25.09 2.82 -12.64
C SER A 216 26.26 2.88 -13.64
N ASN A 217 26.16 2.17 -14.77
CA ASN A 217 27.11 2.15 -15.87
C ASN A 217 26.62 2.90 -17.14
N SER A 218 25.52 3.67 -17.11
CA SER A 218 24.89 4.34 -18.27
C SER A 218 24.41 5.78 -17.98
N ASP A 219 24.09 6.53 -19.03
CA ASP A 219 23.73 7.97 -19.01
C ASP A 219 22.45 8.28 -18.17
N PRO A 220 22.47 9.26 -17.23
CA PRO A 220 21.36 9.59 -16.32
C PRO A 220 20.00 9.92 -16.96
N ALA A 221 19.93 10.22 -18.26
CA ALA A 221 18.68 10.53 -18.96
C ALA A 221 17.71 9.32 -19.11
N LEU A 222 18.22 8.08 -19.00
CA LEU A 222 17.44 6.84 -19.08
C LEU A 222 16.69 6.47 -17.78
N ALA A 223 16.88 7.23 -16.70
CA ALA A 223 16.37 6.90 -15.36
C ALA A 223 14.90 7.30 -15.08
N LYS A 224 14.14 7.71 -16.11
CA LYS A 224 12.88 8.47 -15.94
C LYS A 224 11.66 7.71 -15.37
N GLU A 225 11.65 6.38 -15.30
CA GLU A 225 10.49 5.61 -14.77
C GLU A 225 10.78 4.83 -13.46
N HIS A 226 12.02 4.91 -12.97
CA HIS A 226 12.47 4.22 -11.76
C HIS A 226 11.78 4.64 -10.44
N PRO A 227 11.40 5.92 -10.23
CA PRO A 227 10.77 6.35 -8.98
C PRO A 227 9.39 5.71 -8.74
N LEU A 228 8.65 5.35 -9.80
CA LEU A 228 7.35 4.69 -9.70
C LEU A 228 7.53 3.26 -9.16
N PHE A 229 8.36 2.44 -9.80
CA PHE A 229 8.52 1.02 -9.42
C PHE A 229 9.16 0.83 -8.04
N LYS A 230 10.10 1.70 -7.66
CA LYS A 230 10.65 1.71 -6.29
C LYS A 230 9.56 1.92 -5.24
N GLN A 231 8.64 2.82 -5.51
CA GLN A 231 7.53 3.11 -4.61
C GLN A 231 6.48 1.99 -4.62
N CYS A 232 6.25 1.34 -5.77
CA CYS A 232 5.48 0.11 -5.83
C CYS A 232 6.03 -0.98 -4.90
N LEU A 233 7.35 -1.23 -4.97
CA LEU A 233 8.01 -2.20 -4.09
C LEU A 233 7.98 -1.76 -2.63
N LEU A 234 8.11 -0.47 -2.31
CA LEU A 234 8.03 0.00 -0.92
C LEU A 234 6.69 -0.41 -0.30
N TYR A 235 5.58 -0.12 -0.99
CA TYR A 235 4.26 -0.47 -0.49
C TYR A 235 4.03 -1.99 -0.44
N TRP A 236 4.41 -2.73 -1.49
CA TRP A 236 4.24 -4.18 -1.50
C TRP A 236 5.08 -4.88 -0.40
N ASN A 237 6.30 -4.41 -0.15
CA ASN A 237 7.12 -4.86 0.98
C ASN A 237 6.46 -4.56 2.32
N LEU A 238 5.82 -3.39 2.46
CA LEU A 238 5.05 -3.05 3.66
C LEU A 238 3.92 -4.07 3.90
N LEU A 239 3.14 -4.39 2.89
CA LEU A 239 2.03 -5.34 3.05
C LEU A 239 2.51 -6.75 3.41
N ALA A 240 3.69 -7.14 2.92
CA ALA A 240 4.32 -8.43 3.25
C ALA A 240 5.03 -8.43 4.62
N ALA A 241 5.25 -7.27 5.24
CA ALA A 241 6.17 -7.10 6.37
C ALA A 241 5.80 -7.91 7.62
N PHE A 242 4.51 -8.02 7.90
CA PHE A 242 4.00 -8.77 9.06
C PHE A 242 3.87 -10.27 8.79
N VAL A 243 3.83 -10.70 7.53
CA VAL A 243 3.53 -12.10 7.17
C VAL A 243 4.77 -12.87 6.68
N ALA A 244 5.71 -12.20 6.01
CA ALA A 244 6.91 -12.83 5.46
C ALA A 244 7.94 -13.14 6.57
N GLU A 245 8.34 -14.41 6.67
CA GLU A 245 9.35 -14.89 7.63
C GLU A 245 10.79 -14.60 7.18
N GLU A 246 11.11 -14.90 5.92
CA GLU A 246 12.51 -15.02 5.43
C GLU A 246 13.10 -13.77 4.81
N SER A 247 12.40 -12.64 4.82
CA SER A 247 13.10 -11.43 4.41
C SER A 247 14.03 -11.06 5.57
N PRO A 248 15.36 -10.90 5.40
CA PRO A 248 16.07 -10.05 6.33
C PRO A 248 15.30 -8.73 6.40
N ILE A 249 15.35 -7.98 7.51
CA ILE A 249 15.05 -6.55 7.46
C ILE A 249 15.90 -6.08 6.28
N VAL A 250 15.28 -5.87 5.11
CA VAL A 250 16.04 -5.35 3.98
C VAL A 250 16.51 -4.04 4.54
N ASP A 251 17.81 -3.91 4.73
CA ASP A 251 18.48 -2.65 4.99
C ASP A 251 18.21 -1.81 3.75
N LEU A 252 16.99 -1.31 3.66
CA LEU A 252 16.60 -0.23 2.77
C LEU A 252 17.36 1.04 3.17
N GLU A 253 18.07 1.01 4.29
CA GLU A 253 19.11 1.96 4.68
C GLU A 253 20.40 1.81 3.83
N SER A 254 20.82 0.60 3.46
CA SER A 254 22.11 0.40 2.75
C SER A 254 22.12 0.85 1.28
N HIS A 255 20.95 0.95 0.64
CA HIS A 255 20.83 1.34 -0.77
C HIS A 255 20.13 2.67 -1.00
N THR A 256 19.68 3.33 0.08
CA THR A 256 18.80 4.48 -0.05
C THR A 256 18.88 5.38 1.20
N GLU A 257 20.03 6.03 1.40
CA GLU A 257 20.02 7.44 1.82
C GLU A 257 19.30 8.23 0.71
N ILE A 258 17.98 8.07 0.63
CA ILE A 258 17.15 8.83 -0.29
C ILE A 258 17.13 10.23 0.26
N SER A 259 17.86 11.13 -0.40
CA SER A 259 17.80 12.56 -0.14
C SER A 259 16.35 13.01 -0.02
N GLU A 260 16.06 13.85 0.97
CA GLU A 260 14.75 14.50 1.17
C GLU A 260 14.23 15.24 -0.09
N LEU A 261 15.11 15.49 -1.07
CA LEU A 261 14.78 16.04 -2.40
C LEU A 261 14.17 15.02 -3.39
N ASP A 262 14.19 13.73 -3.11
CA ASP A 262 13.57 12.69 -3.96
C ASP A 262 12.06 12.61 -3.69
N LEU A 263 11.43 13.79 -3.59
CA LEU A 263 10.00 13.96 -3.41
C LEU A 263 9.28 13.18 -4.49
N SER A 264 8.40 12.30 -4.01
CA SER A 264 7.54 11.34 -4.69
C SER A 264 6.80 11.96 -5.88
N ILE A 265 7.50 12.12 -7.00
CA ILE A 265 7.00 12.74 -8.20
C ILE A 265 7.41 11.86 -9.37
N TYR A 266 6.46 11.15 -9.98
CA TYR A 266 6.65 10.73 -11.37
C TYR A 266 6.14 11.87 -12.26
N LEU A 267 6.84 12.08 -13.37
CA LEU A 267 6.50 13.11 -14.34
C LEU A 267 5.52 12.54 -15.36
N VAL A 268 4.30 13.07 -15.39
CA VAL A 268 3.36 12.84 -16.49
C VAL A 268 3.26 14.14 -17.27
N ASP A 269 3.66 14.13 -18.53
CA ASP A 269 3.62 15.30 -19.43
C ASP A 269 4.26 16.58 -18.83
N GLY A 270 5.32 16.40 -18.03
CA GLY A 270 6.04 17.49 -17.36
C GLY A 270 5.40 17.98 -16.05
N GLN A 271 4.26 17.42 -15.64
CA GLN A 271 3.63 17.69 -14.35
C GLN A 271 4.08 16.69 -13.29
N ALA A 272 4.30 17.22 -12.09
CA ALA A 272 4.74 16.47 -10.94
C ALA A 272 3.56 15.87 -10.16
N LEU A 273 3.41 14.54 -10.11
CA LEU A 273 2.27 13.89 -9.45
C LEU A 273 2.68 12.90 -8.34
N PRO A 274 1.88 12.81 -7.26
CA PRO A 274 2.15 11.88 -6.17
C PRO A 274 1.88 10.43 -6.57
N HIS A 275 2.67 9.49 -6.03
CA HIS A 275 2.53 8.05 -6.27
C HIS A 275 1.21 7.47 -5.74
N PRO A 276 0.48 6.63 -6.51
CA PRO A 276 -0.84 6.11 -6.10
C PRO A 276 -0.90 5.22 -4.87
N TRP A 277 0.23 4.80 -4.30
CA TRP A 277 0.25 4.07 -3.02
C TRP A 277 0.99 4.78 -1.91
N THR A 278 2.02 5.54 -2.27
CA THR A 278 2.98 6.07 -1.30
C THR A 278 2.87 7.58 -1.17
N GLY A 279 2.42 8.31 -2.19
CA GLY A 279 2.15 9.75 -2.20
C GLY A 279 2.92 10.55 -1.15
N SER A 280 2.17 11.23 -0.28
CA SER A 280 2.64 11.93 0.95
C SER A 280 3.12 10.99 2.05
N LEU A 281 2.64 9.74 2.01
CA LEU A 281 2.74 8.76 3.09
C LEU A 281 4.12 8.08 3.15
N ARG A 282 4.98 8.25 2.13
CA ARG A 282 6.22 7.49 1.94
C ARG A 282 7.03 7.33 3.22
N TYR A 283 7.23 8.43 3.95
CA TYR A 283 7.99 8.43 5.20
C TYR A 283 7.30 7.62 6.30
N ALA A 284 6.00 7.86 6.53
CA ALA A 284 5.20 7.12 7.51
C ALA A 284 5.12 5.62 7.17
N LEU A 285 4.93 5.27 5.89
CA LEU A 285 4.91 3.88 5.42
C LEU A 285 6.28 3.21 5.60
N ASN A 286 7.38 3.92 5.38
CA ASN A 286 8.72 3.38 5.60
C ASN A 286 8.97 3.08 7.09
N LEU A 287 8.62 4.00 7.98
CA LEU A 287 8.72 3.77 9.42
C LEU A 287 7.84 2.60 9.85
N PHE A 288 6.59 2.55 9.39
CA PHE A 288 5.68 1.44 9.70
C PHE A 288 6.17 0.10 9.16
N TYR A 289 6.77 0.07 7.96
CA TYR A 289 7.43 -1.12 7.41
C TYR A 289 8.56 -1.60 8.32
N ARG A 290 9.46 -0.70 8.74
CA ARG A 290 10.58 -1.05 9.63
C ARG A 290 10.07 -1.58 10.97
N THR A 291 9.07 -0.92 11.55
CA THR A 291 8.41 -1.39 12.75
C THR A 291 7.86 -2.80 12.54
N ALA A 292 7.08 -3.02 11.49
CA ALA A 292 6.50 -4.33 11.18
C ALA A 292 7.57 -5.43 11.08
N ARG A 293 8.74 -5.15 10.50
CA ARG A 293 9.84 -6.12 10.41
C ARG A 293 10.46 -6.45 11.77
N VAL A 294 10.70 -5.44 12.61
CA VAL A 294 11.24 -5.65 13.96
C VAL A 294 10.25 -6.43 14.82
N ILE A 295 8.96 -6.07 14.75
CA ILE A 295 7.88 -6.75 15.47
C ILE A 295 7.75 -8.20 15.01
N ARG A 296 7.71 -8.44 13.69
CA ARG A 296 7.65 -9.80 13.14
C ARG A 296 8.85 -10.64 13.56
N ALA A 297 10.06 -10.09 13.50
CA ALA A 297 11.26 -10.79 13.95
C ALA A 297 11.19 -11.14 15.44
N ALA A 298 10.81 -10.19 16.29
CA ALA A 298 10.66 -10.42 17.73
C ALA A 298 9.63 -11.52 18.03
N LYS A 299 8.46 -11.49 17.39
CA LYS A 299 7.42 -12.52 17.61
C LYS A 299 7.84 -13.91 17.12
N THR A 300 8.48 -13.99 15.95
CA THR A 300 9.00 -15.26 15.43
C THR A 300 10.09 -15.83 16.35
N MET A 301 10.97 -14.97 16.87
CA MET A 301 12.02 -15.36 17.80
C MET A 301 11.46 -15.91 19.12
N HIS A 302 10.48 -15.22 19.74
CA HIS A 302 9.82 -15.69 20.96
C HIS A 302 9.19 -17.08 20.77
N ARG A 303 8.50 -17.29 19.64
CA ARG A 303 7.90 -18.59 19.29
C ARG A 303 8.93 -19.70 19.13
N ARG A 304 10.09 -19.42 18.53
CA ARG A 304 11.19 -20.41 18.44
C ARG A 304 11.70 -20.79 19.83
N ARG A 305 11.86 -19.81 20.73
CA ARG A 305 12.32 -20.03 22.11
C ARG A 305 11.39 -20.97 22.88
N ASP A 306 10.08 -20.73 22.80
CA ASP A 306 9.06 -21.58 23.45
C ASP A 306 9.08 -23.03 22.96
N SER A 307 9.52 -23.27 21.72
CA SER A 307 9.63 -24.62 21.15
C SER A 307 10.90 -25.39 21.58
N THR A 308 11.94 -24.70 22.05
CA THR A 308 13.30 -25.27 22.30
C THR A 308 13.57 -25.68 23.75
N LEU A 309 12.56 -25.66 24.62
CA LEU A 309 12.55 -25.98 26.06
C LEU A 309 13.72 -26.84 26.62
N ASP A 310 14.89 -26.22 26.83
CA ASP A 310 15.80 -26.59 27.92
C ASP A 310 16.00 -25.35 28.82
N PRO A 311 15.20 -25.21 29.89
CA PRO A 311 15.22 -24.03 30.78
C PRO A 311 16.56 -23.81 31.50
N SER A 312 17.50 -24.76 31.39
CA SER A 312 18.77 -24.74 32.12
C SER A 312 19.92 -24.09 31.35
N LEU A 313 19.75 -23.83 30.04
CA LEU A 313 20.78 -23.24 29.19
C LEU A 313 20.43 -21.78 28.86
N ILE A 314 21.23 -20.85 29.38
CA ILE A 314 21.16 -19.44 28.97
C ILE A 314 21.70 -19.35 27.54
N ASP A 315 20.81 -19.15 26.57
CA ASP A 315 21.19 -18.88 25.20
C ASP A 315 21.59 -17.41 25.03
N LEU A 316 22.89 -17.13 25.19
CA LEU A 316 23.47 -15.80 24.99
C LEU A 316 23.19 -15.25 23.58
N SER A 317 23.05 -16.11 22.57
CA SER A 317 22.80 -15.67 21.19
C SER A 317 21.39 -15.12 21.04
N SER A 318 20.40 -15.80 21.63
CA SER A 318 19.02 -15.33 21.70
C SER A 318 18.92 -14.02 22.49
N MET A 319 19.60 -13.89 23.63
CA MET A 319 19.60 -12.62 24.38
C MET A 319 20.19 -11.45 23.58
N ALA A 320 21.27 -11.69 22.83
CA ALA A 320 21.87 -10.67 21.97
C ALA A 320 20.93 -10.24 20.83
N GLU A 321 20.21 -11.18 20.21
CA GLU A 321 19.20 -10.89 19.19
C GLU A 321 18.02 -10.08 19.75
N GLU A 322 17.55 -10.41 20.96
CA GLU A 322 16.48 -9.66 21.65
C GLU A 322 16.88 -8.19 21.88
N LEU A 323 18.12 -7.98 22.35
CA LEU A 323 18.64 -6.66 22.64
C LEU A 323 18.86 -5.83 21.36
N ASP A 324 19.32 -6.46 20.27
CA ASP A 324 19.44 -5.81 18.95
C ASP A 324 18.06 -5.40 18.39
N LEU A 325 17.05 -6.27 18.49
CA LEU A 325 15.69 -5.95 18.06
C LEU A 325 15.08 -4.82 18.88
N ARG A 326 15.30 -4.83 20.19
CA ARG A 326 14.88 -3.74 21.07
C ARG A 326 15.56 -2.42 20.70
N GLN A 327 16.88 -2.41 20.50
CA GLN A 327 17.62 -1.21 20.11
C GLN A 327 17.12 -0.64 18.77
N LYS A 328 16.83 -1.52 17.80
CA LYS A 328 16.20 -1.12 16.53
C LYS A 328 14.82 -0.50 16.75
N ALA A 329 14.01 -1.06 17.66
CA ALA A 329 12.70 -0.50 18.01
C ALA A 329 12.83 0.89 18.65
N GLU A 330 13.79 1.09 19.56
CA GLU A 330 14.06 2.39 20.18
C GLU A 330 14.46 3.46 19.15
N ILE A 331 15.36 3.12 18.21
CA ILE A 331 15.77 4.03 17.12
C ILE A 331 14.57 4.42 16.25
N ILE A 332 13.68 3.46 15.96
CA ILE A 332 12.48 3.72 15.14
C ILE A 332 11.49 4.59 15.92
N GLU A 333 11.26 4.31 17.21
CA GLU A 333 10.40 5.10 18.08
C GLU A 333 10.86 6.55 18.15
N GLU A 334 12.16 6.78 18.35
CA GLU A 334 12.74 8.12 18.38
C GLU A 334 12.52 8.85 17.05
N LYS A 335 12.77 8.18 15.92
CA LYS A 335 12.50 8.75 14.59
C LYS A 335 11.02 9.12 14.40
N ILE A 336 10.10 8.24 14.80
CA ILE A 336 8.65 8.52 14.69
C ILE A 336 8.26 9.70 15.59
N LEU A 337 8.77 9.81 16.80
CA LEU A 337 8.38 10.87 17.74
C LEU A 337 8.95 12.24 17.35
N PHE A 338 10.21 12.30 16.93
CA PHE A 338 10.90 13.57 16.68
C PHE A 338 10.74 14.10 15.25
N THR A 339 10.36 13.24 14.30
CA THR A 339 10.16 13.71 12.93
C THR A 339 8.79 14.35 12.80
N GLY A 340 8.73 15.67 12.82
CA GLY A 340 7.48 16.40 12.53
C GLY A 340 7.09 16.25 11.07
N PHE A 341 5.79 16.35 10.76
CA PHE A 341 5.37 16.70 9.41
C PHE A 341 5.67 18.20 9.21
N SER A 342 6.91 18.54 8.83
CA SER A 342 7.04 19.71 7.95
C SER A 342 6.21 19.37 6.71
N PHE A 343 5.44 20.29 6.15
CA PHE A 343 4.49 20.01 5.07
C PHE A 343 5.19 19.35 3.85
N TYR A 344 5.33 18.02 3.85
CA TYR A 344 5.97 17.23 2.77
C TYR A 344 5.02 16.99 1.59
N CYS A 345 3.80 17.51 1.68
CA CYS A 345 3.01 17.81 0.51
C CYS A 345 2.86 19.32 0.44
N GLY A 346 3.49 19.94 -0.54
CA GLY A 346 2.79 21.04 -1.20
C GLY A 346 1.38 20.54 -1.57
N PRO A 347 0.38 21.43 -1.64
CA PRO A 347 -0.98 21.09 -2.05
C PRO A 347 -0.96 20.70 -3.54
N VAL A 348 -0.41 19.54 -3.87
CA VAL A 348 -0.51 18.96 -5.20
C VAL A 348 -1.91 18.38 -5.24
N ASP A 349 -2.82 19.19 -5.78
CA ASP A 349 -4.15 18.72 -6.12
C ASP A 349 -4.02 17.55 -7.09
N ILE A 350 -4.35 16.36 -6.60
CA ILE A 350 -4.26 15.09 -7.33
C ILE A 350 -5.37 15.03 -8.39
N GLY A 351 -6.36 15.94 -8.33
CA GLY A 351 -7.53 15.93 -9.19
C GLY A 351 -8.55 14.85 -8.83
N ASP A 352 -8.36 14.14 -7.71
CA ASP A 352 -9.34 13.21 -7.15
C ASP A 352 -10.13 13.89 -6.03
N SER A 353 -11.33 14.35 -6.36
CA SER A 353 -12.25 14.99 -5.40
C SER A 353 -12.65 14.10 -4.22
N ASN A 354 -12.57 12.77 -4.35
CA ASN A 354 -12.89 11.86 -3.26
C ASN A 354 -11.73 11.68 -2.27
N THR A 355 -10.51 12.02 -2.68
CA THR A 355 -9.29 11.80 -1.91
C THR A 355 -8.46 13.09 -1.78
N PRO A 356 -8.98 14.13 -1.09
CA PRO A 356 -8.23 15.35 -0.85
C PRO A 356 -6.93 15.09 -0.07
N PRO A 357 -5.92 15.98 -0.18
CA PRO A 357 -4.64 15.85 0.52
C PRO A 357 -4.75 15.65 2.04
N SER A 358 -5.80 16.21 2.68
CA SER A 358 -6.05 16.03 4.11
C SER A 358 -6.24 14.56 4.50
N HIS A 359 -6.84 13.73 3.63
CA HIS A 359 -7.02 12.30 3.91
C HIS A 359 -5.67 11.57 4.01
N PHE A 360 -4.68 11.97 3.20
CA PHE A 360 -3.34 11.42 3.29
C PHE A 360 -2.62 11.87 4.55
N LEU A 361 -2.78 13.12 4.98
CA LEU A 361 -2.21 13.59 6.26
C LEU A 361 -2.78 12.81 7.45
N THR A 362 -4.11 12.66 7.50
CA THR A 362 -4.78 11.85 8.53
C THR A 362 -4.29 10.41 8.52
N LEU A 363 -4.15 9.80 7.34
CA LEU A 363 -3.66 8.43 7.22
C LEU A 363 -2.17 8.31 7.60
N ALA A 364 -1.34 9.30 7.28
CA ALA A 364 0.07 9.32 7.67
C ALA A 364 0.23 9.33 9.19
N GLU A 365 -0.59 10.14 9.87
CA GLU A 365 -0.63 10.18 11.33
C GLU A 365 -1.12 8.85 11.92
N ALA A 366 -2.14 8.23 11.31
CA ALA A 366 -2.62 6.92 11.73
C ALA A 366 -1.53 5.84 11.62
N TYR A 367 -0.73 5.84 10.55
CA TYR A 367 0.41 4.91 10.41
C TYR A 367 1.50 5.15 11.45
N ARG A 368 1.82 6.41 11.77
CA ARG A 368 2.80 6.74 12.82
C ARG A 368 2.35 6.28 14.19
N CYS A 369 1.11 6.62 14.54
CA CYS A 369 0.51 6.20 15.81
C CYS A 369 0.43 4.67 15.90
N ALA A 370 0.03 4.00 14.82
CA ALA A 370 0.02 2.53 14.76
C ALA A 370 1.43 1.95 14.94
N ALA A 371 2.45 2.53 14.30
CA ALA A 371 3.84 2.10 14.47
C ALA A 371 4.29 2.20 15.94
N ILE A 372 4.00 3.33 16.60
CA ILE A 372 4.29 3.52 18.03
C ILE A 372 3.53 2.49 18.88
N LEU A 373 2.25 2.27 18.60
CA LEU A 373 1.42 1.31 19.33
C LEU A 373 2.02 -0.10 19.27
N GLN A 374 2.43 -0.56 18.09
CA GLN A 374 3.06 -1.87 17.94
C GLN A 374 4.36 -1.97 18.74
N ILE A 375 5.20 -0.93 18.73
CA ILE A 375 6.45 -0.89 19.51
C ILE A 375 6.15 -0.98 21.01
N TYR A 376 5.23 -0.15 21.52
CA TYR A 376 4.88 -0.14 22.94
C TYR A 376 4.14 -1.40 23.41
N HIS A 377 3.47 -2.11 22.50
CA HIS A 377 2.87 -3.41 22.81
C HIS A 377 3.94 -4.49 22.98
N VAL A 378 4.89 -4.59 22.03
CA VAL A 378 5.88 -5.68 22.00
C VAL A 378 7.11 -5.39 22.87
N PHE A 379 7.48 -4.13 23.05
CA PHE A 379 8.60 -3.67 23.86
C PHE A 379 8.09 -2.63 24.90
N PRO A 380 7.31 -3.06 25.91
CA PRO A 380 6.64 -2.15 26.84
C PRO A 380 7.60 -1.26 27.64
N ASP A 381 8.82 -1.75 27.91
CA ASP A 381 9.86 -1.01 28.61
C ASP A 381 10.26 0.28 27.89
N ILE A 382 10.16 0.34 26.55
CA ILE A 382 10.48 1.54 25.78
C ILE A 382 9.54 2.69 26.17
N LEU A 383 8.24 2.41 26.33
CA LEU A 383 7.26 3.40 26.80
C LEU A 383 7.57 3.82 28.24
N GLN A 384 7.87 2.85 29.12
CA GLN A 384 8.19 3.14 30.51
C GLN A 384 9.42 4.05 30.61
N GLU A 385 10.51 3.73 29.93
CA GLU A 385 11.71 4.56 29.91
C GLU A 385 11.45 5.95 29.33
N ARG A 386 10.61 6.06 28.28
CA ARG A 386 10.23 7.34 27.70
C ARG A 386 9.46 8.21 28.70
N LEU A 387 8.53 7.63 29.45
CA LEU A 387 7.80 8.32 30.51
C LEU A 387 8.76 8.83 31.59
N HIS A 388 9.65 7.97 32.11
CA HIS A 388 10.64 8.38 33.12
C HIS A 388 11.58 9.48 32.60
N LYS A 389 12.03 9.39 31.34
CA LYS A 389 12.86 10.42 30.70
C LYS A 389 12.12 11.76 30.58
N ASN A 390 10.84 11.74 30.26
CA ASN A 390 10.01 12.93 30.12
C ASN A 390 9.56 13.52 31.47
N GLU A 391 9.48 12.71 32.53
CA GLU A 391 9.23 13.19 33.90
C GLU A 391 10.48 13.83 34.52
N ALA A 392 11.67 13.29 34.22
CA ALA A 392 12.96 13.82 34.65
C ALA A 392 13.50 14.94 33.75
N ALA A 393 12.71 15.35 32.77
CA ALA A 393 13.05 16.40 31.80
C ALA A 393 13.14 17.77 32.49
N ASP A 394 14.34 18.37 32.52
CA ASP A 394 14.51 19.79 32.85
C ASP A 394 13.98 20.68 31.70
N ASP A 395 13.82 21.98 31.94
CA ASP A 395 13.34 22.99 30.96
C ASP A 395 14.13 23.00 29.62
N GLU A 396 15.34 22.42 29.58
CA GLU A 396 16.18 22.33 28.37
C GLU A 396 15.93 21.06 27.53
N SER A 397 15.24 20.05 28.05
CA SER A 397 15.04 18.77 27.35
C SER A 397 13.78 18.79 26.49
N LEU A 398 13.95 18.48 25.20
CA LEU A 398 12.88 18.52 24.21
C LEU A 398 12.00 17.26 24.31
N ILE A 399 10.85 17.39 24.95
CA ILE A 399 9.79 16.37 24.87
C ILE A 399 9.17 16.44 23.45
N PRO A 400 9.08 15.33 22.71
CA PRO A 400 8.49 15.33 21.38
C PRO A 400 7.04 15.83 21.39
N ALA A 401 6.70 16.74 20.47
CA ALA A 401 5.35 17.30 20.38
C ALA A 401 4.26 16.23 20.16
N LEU A 402 4.57 15.21 19.35
CA LEU A 402 3.67 14.07 19.16
C LEU A 402 3.46 13.29 20.47
N PHE A 403 4.51 13.11 21.28
CA PHE A 403 4.38 12.43 22.57
C PHE A 403 3.45 13.22 23.51
N LEU A 404 3.62 14.54 23.60
CA LEU A 404 2.74 15.41 24.40
C LEU A 404 1.28 15.40 23.92
N LEU A 405 1.07 15.30 22.61
CA LEU A 405 -0.27 15.20 22.03
C LEU A 405 -0.95 13.88 22.40
N LEU A 406 -0.20 12.78 22.36
CA LEU A 406 -0.73 11.43 22.64
C LEU A 406 -0.87 11.17 24.14
N PHE A 407 0.01 11.73 24.96
CA PHE A 407 0.10 11.48 26.40
C PHE A 407 0.21 12.82 27.16
N PRO A 408 -0.90 13.58 27.27
CA PRO A 408 -0.90 14.82 28.02
C PRO A 408 -0.62 14.57 29.50
N ALA A 409 0.03 15.52 30.16
CA ALA A 409 0.37 15.41 31.57
C ALA A 409 -0.90 15.15 32.42
N PRO A 410 -0.86 14.17 33.34
CA PRO A 410 -2.04 13.83 34.13
C PRO A 410 -2.49 15.02 34.97
N THR A 411 -3.77 15.37 34.87
CA THR A 411 -4.38 16.44 35.67
C THR A 411 -4.76 15.99 37.09
N GLY A 412 -4.40 14.76 37.48
CA GLY A 412 -4.79 14.11 38.73
C GLY A 412 -3.66 13.31 39.40
N TRP A 413 -3.97 12.70 40.54
CA TRP A 413 -2.99 12.05 41.45
C TRP A 413 -2.63 10.62 41.06
N ASN A 414 -3.30 10.06 40.04
CA ASN A 414 -3.01 8.72 39.52
C ASN A 414 -2.37 8.86 38.14
N SER A 415 -1.11 8.44 38.02
CA SER A 415 -0.47 8.29 36.71
C SER A 415 -1.13 7.12 35.97
N PRO A 416 -1.55 7.30 34.70
CA PRO A 416 -2.13 6.22 33.91
C PRO A 416 -1.13 5.08 33.74
N SER A 417 -1.61 3.84 33.76
CA SER A 417 -0.73 2.69 33.51
C SER A 417 -0.24 2.67 32.05
N ALA A 418 0.87 1.99 31.78
CA ALA A 418 1.35 1.80 30.40
C ALA A 418 0.29 1.15 29.50
N GLU A 419 -0.55 0.28 30.07
CA GLU A 419 -1.69 -0.32 29.40
C GLU A 419 -2.77 0.72 29.06
N ASP A 420 -3.16 1.60 29.99
CA ASP A 420 -4.14 2.68 29.73
C ASP A 420 -3.67 3.64 28.63
N LEU A 421 -2.36 3.91 28.59
CA LEU A 421 -1.75 4.75 27.55
C LEU A 421 -1.83 4.08 26.17
N ARG A 422 -1.62 2.76 26.08
CA ARG A 422 -1.82 2.03 24.82
C ARG A 422 -3.28 2.04 24.36
N HIS A 423 -4.23 1.85 25.29
CA HIS A 423 -5.66 1.98 24.98
C HIS A 423 -5.99 3.38 24.44
N THR A 424 -5.48 4.43 25.08
CA THR A 424 -5.67 5.81 24.63
C THR A 424 -5.11 6.04 23.23
N LEU A 425 -3.92 5.50 22.94
CA LEU A 425 -3.31 5.56 21.61
C LEU A 425 -4.14 4.80 20.56
N ALA A 426 -4.65 3.61 20.89
CA ALA A 426 -5.52 2.84 20.01
C ALA A 426 -6.84 3.59 19.71
N LEU A 427 -7.45 4.21 20.72
CA LEU A 427 -8.65 5.04 20.56
C LEU A 427 -8.36 6.26 19.67
N HIS A 428 -7.20 6.89 19.82
CA HIS A 428 -6.77 7.99 18.94
C HIS A 428 -6.64 7.53 17.48
N ILE A 429 -6.05 6.37 17.22
CA ILE A 429 -5.96 5.82 15.86
C ILE A 429 -7.36 5.57 15.28
N VAL A 430 -8.29 5.01 16.07
CA VAL A 430 -9.70 4.85 15.63
C VAL A 430 -10.32 6.21 15.28
N SER A 431 -10.04 7.26 16.07
CA SER A 431 -10.53 8.62 15.80
C SER A 431 -9.98 9.22 14.50
N LEU A 432 -8.74 8.89 14.12
CA LEU A 432 -8.14 9.30 12.85
C LEU A 432 -8.81 8.56 11.68
N LEU A 433 -9.01 7.25 11.81
CA LEU A 433 -9.66 6.45 10.76
C LEU A 433 -11.13 6.84 10.56
N ASP A 434 -11.83 7.30 11.61
CA ASP A 434 -13.21 7.78 11.56
C ASP A 434 -13.37 9.09 10.76
N GLN A 435 -12.30 9.87 10.62
CA GLN A 435 -12.28 11.08 9.78
C GLN A 435 -12.21 10.75 8.29
N LEU A 436 -11.86 9.51 7.91
CA LEU A 436 -11.71 9.10 6.52
C LEU A 436 -13.03 8.54 5.97
N PRO A 437 -13.67 9.19 4.98
CA PRO A 437 -14.88 8.66 4.37
C PRO A 437 -14.59 7.37 3.58
N LEU A 438 -15.58 6.50 3.45
CA LEU A 438 -15.47 5.26 2.65
C LEU A 438 -15.25 5.53 1.16
N THR A 439 -15.69 6.70 0.67
CA THR A 439 -15.46 7.15 -0.70
C THR A 439 -14.00 7.49 -0.97
N SER A 440 -13.20 7.74 0.07
CA SER A 440 -11.77 8.01 -0.04
C SER A 440 -11.03 6.83 -0.68
N GLY A 441 -10.13 7.12 -1.62
CA GLY A 441 -9.22 6.14 -2.19
C GLY A 441 -8.31 5.49 -1.14
N THR A 442 -8.03 6.18 -0.02
CA THR A 442 -7.19 5.66 1.07
C THR A 442 -7.70 4.37 1.73
N LYS A 443 -8.93 3.94 1.44
CA LYS A 443 -9.55 2.71 1.95
C LYS A 443 -8.70 1.45 1.80
N VAL A 444 -7.95 1.32 0.70
CA VAL A 444 -7.06 0.17 0.43
C VAL A 444 -5.90 0.07 1.43
N MET A 445 -5.51 1.20 2.04
CA MET A 445 -4.39 1.31 2.98
C MET A 445 -4.80 1.03 4.44
N GLN A 446 -6.09 1.05 4.74
CA GLN A 446 -6.61 0.96 6.12
C GLN A 446 -6.61 -0.44 6.76
N PRO A 447 -6.74 -1.58 6.03
CA PRO A 447 -6.92 -2.89 6.65
C PRO A 447 -5.79 -3.28 7.61
N VAL A 448 -4.53 -3.01 7.27
CA VAL A 448 -3.38 -3.31 8.14
C VAL A 448 -3.41 -2.52 9.45
N ILE A 449 -3.90 -1.28 9.44
CA ILE A 449 -4.03 -0.46 10.65
C ILE A 449 -5.17 -0.99 11.52
N LEU A 450 -6.32 -1.34 10.91
CA LEU A 450 -7.47 -1.90 11.64
C LEU A 450 -7.12 -3.24 12.30
N ALA A 451 -6.31 -4.07 11.65
CA ALA A 451 -5.78 -5.29 12.26
C ALA A 451 -4.83 -4.98 13.43
N SER A 452 -3.89 -4.06 13.23
CA SER A 452 -2.79 -3.84 14.16
C SER A 452 -3.21 -3.23 15.49
N ILE A 453 -4.29 -2.45 15.52
CA ILE A 453 -4.82 -1.83 16.75
C ILE A 453 -5.69 -2.78 17.58
N SER A 454 -6.06 -3.96 17.06
CA SER A 454 -7.07 -4.83 17.69
C SER A 454 -6.66 -5.34 19.08
N SER A 455 -5.37 -5.60 19.31
CA SER A 455 -4.82 -6.07 20.59
C SER A 455 -4.86 -5.05 21.72
N ASP A 456 -4.96 -3.76 21.39
CA ASP A 456 -5.02 -2.66 22.37
C ASP A 456 -6.43 -2.05 22.45
N LEU A 457 -7.41 -2.68 21.80
CA LEU A 457 -8.84 -2.43 22.00
C LEU A 457 -9.42 -3.58 22.83
N VAL A 458 -8.91 -3.76 24.05
CA VAL A 458 -9.31 -4.83 24.98
C VAL A 458 -9.84 -4.22 26.26
N PHE A 459 -10.84 -4.83 26.90
CA PHE A 459 -11.36 -4.30 28.15
C PHE A 459 -10.36 -4.45 29.29
N THR A 460 -10.34 -3.48 30.21
CA THR A 460 -9.44 -3.50 31.38
C THR A 460 -9.73 -4.73 32.25
N SER A 461 -8.66 -5.35 32.77
CA SER A 461 -8.76 -6.50 33.68
C SER A 461 -9.66 -6.22 34.89
N GLY A 462 -10.66 -7.06 35.14
CA GLY A 462 -11.62 -6.89 36.24
C GLY A 462 -12.81 -5.97 35.94
N SER A 463 -12.93 -5.48 34.70
CA SER A 463 -14.11 -4.77 34.23
C SER A 463 -15.35 -5.66 34.11
N VAL A 464 -16.54 -5.05 34.17
CA VAL A 464 -17.82 -5.70 33.85
C VAL A 464 -17.88 -6.17 32.40
N LEU A 465 -17.19 -5.45 31.50
CA LEU A 465 -17.16 -5.76 30.08
C LEU A 465 -16.00 -6.70 29.71
N GLY A 466 -14.98 -6.81 30.57
CA GLY A 466 -13.84 -7.70 30.39
C GLY A 466 -14.00 -9.06 31.07
N ALA A 467 -12.97 -9.90 30.95
CA ALA A 467 -12.95 -11.19 31.62
C ALA A 467 -12.93 -11.01 33.15
N SER A 468 -14.02 -11.37 33.84
CA SER A 468 -13.99 -11.49 35.31
C SER A 468 -14.77 -12.70 35.82
N ALA A 469 -14.03 -13.55 36.55
CA ALA A 469 -14.53 -14.24 37.72
C ALA A 469 -14.15 -13.38 38.95
N ASN A 470 -15.15 -12.86 39.67
CA ASN A 470 -15.09 -12.39 41.07
C ASN A 470 -14.51 -11.00 41.43
N ALA A 471 -14.86 -9.91 40.74
CA ALA A 471 -14.64 -8.56 41.28
C ALA A 471 -15.91 -7.68 41.23
N ILE A 472 -16.05 -6.79 42.23
CA ILE A 472 -17.19 -5.87 42.36
C ILE A 472 -17.25 -4.96 41.12
N PRO A 473 -18.40 -4.87 40.43
CA PRO A 473 -18.50 -4.22 39.13
C PRO A 473 -18.29 -2.71 39.24
N SER A 474 -17.14 -2.20 38.79
CA SER A 474 -16.94 -0.78 38.49
C SER A 474 -17.00 -0.57 36.99
N LEU A 475 -17.95 0.25 36.52
CA LEU A 475 -18.02 0.66 35.12
C LEU A 475 -16.90 1.68 34.84
N ASN A 476 -15.90 1.28 34.07
CA ASN A 476 -14.81 2.16 33.64
C ASN A 476 -15.24 2.93 32.38
N THR A 477 -15.01 4.24 32.33
CA THR A 477 -15.28 5.07 31.15
C THR A 477 -14.45 4.65 29.94
N LEU A 478 -13.21 4.22 30.18
CA LEU A 478 -12.31 3.74 29.13
C LEU A 478 -12.89 2.50 28.42
N ASP A 479 -13.50 1.58 29.16
CA ASP A 479 -14.12 0.38 28.58
C ASP A 479 -15.34 0.72 27.71
N VAL A 480 -16.09 1.76 28.05
CA VAL A 480 -17.19 2.25 27.23
C VAL A 480 -16.65 2.81 25.90
N GLU A 481 -15.56 3.57 25.94
CA GLU A 481 -14.89 4.08 24.74
C GLU A 481 -14.31 2.94 23.90
N ILE A 482 -13.70 1.93 24.51
CA ILE A 482 -13.22 0.72 23.83
C ILE A 482 -14.37 -0.02 23.15
N ALA A 483 -15.52 -0.21 23.83
CA ALA A 483 -16.69 -0.85 23.22
C ALA A 483 -17.20 -0.07 21.99
N GLN A 484 -17.22 1.26 22.06
CA GLN A 484 -17.58 2.13 20.94
C GLN A 484 -16.56 2.03 19.80
N ALA A 485 -15.27 2.01 20.13
CA ALA A 485 -14.18 1.87 19.15
C ALA A 485 -14.21 0.51 18.45
N ARG A 486 -14.40 -0.60 19.17
CA ARG A 486 -14.62 -1.93 18.59
C ARG A 486 -15.79 -1.93 17.61
N ARG A 487 -16.90 -1.26 17.96
CA ARG A 487 -18.04 -1.11 17.05
C ARG A 487 -17.67 -0.36 15.77
N LYS A 488 -16.93 0.75 15.87
CA LYS A 488 -16.45 1.50 14.69
C LYS A 488 -15.56 0.65 13.81
N VAL A 489 -14.58 -0.05 14.39
CA VAL A 489 -13.67 -0.96 13.66
C VAL A 489 -14.46 -2.07 12.97
N LYS A 490 -15.42 -2.71 13.65
CA LYS A 490 -16.26 -3.76 13.07
C LYS A 490 -17.10 -3.26 11.89
N MET A 491 -17.73 -2.09 12.04
CA MET A 491 -18.49 -1.46 10.96
C MET A 491 -17.60 -1.17 9.76
N ARG A 492 -16.44 -0.54 10.00
CA ARG A 492 -15.48 -0.20 8.95
C ARG A 492 -14.96 -1.42 8.21
N LEU A 493 -14.59 -2.48 8.92
CA LEU A 493 -14.16 -3.74 8.29
C LEU A 493 -15.27 -4.39 7.46
N THR A 494 -16.53 -4.32 7.92
CA THR A 494 -17.68 -4.84 7.17
C THR A 494 -17.91 -4.05 5.88
N GLU A 495 -17.76 -2.74 5.92
CA GLU A 495 -17.86 -1.87 4.75
C GLU A 495 -16.72 -2.12 3.76
N LEU A 496 -15.48 -2.22 4.26
CA LEU A 496 -14.31 -2.56 3.44
C LEU A 496 -14.43 -3.95 2.81
N LEU A 497 -15.03 -4.93 3.49
CA LEU A 497 -15.28 -6.27 2.95
C LEU A 497 -16.19 -6.27 1.72
N LEU A 498 -17.08 -5.27 1.60
CA LEU A 498 -17.95 -5.11 0.42
C LEU A 498 -17.22 -4.43 -0.74
N ILE A 499 -16.22 -3.59 -0.45
CA ILE A 499 -15.54 -2.76 -1.45
C ILE A 499 -14.24 -3.41 -1.94
N LEU A 500 -13.52 -4.10 -1.06
CA LEU A 500 -12.22 -4.71 -1.33
C LEU A 500 -12.37 -6.22 -1.61
N PRO A 501 -11.33 -6.89 -2.14
CA PRO A 501 -11.34 -8.32 -2.41
C PRO A 501 -11.71 -9.14 -1.16
N LYS A 502 -12.76 -9.96 -1.28
CA LYS A 502 -13.40 -10.60 -0.12
C LYS A 502 -12.51 -11.56 0.66
N LEU A 503 -11.73 -12.39 -0.04
CA LEU A 503 -10.95 -13.46 0.59
C LEU A 503 -9.89 -12.96 1.59
N PRO A 504 -9.00 -12.00 1.24
CA PRO A 504 -8.05 -11.46 2.21
C PRO A 504 -8.76 -10.67 3.31
N MET A 505 -9.78 -9.87 2.97
CA MET A 505 -10.55 -9.12 3.97
C MET A 505 -11.24 -10.03 5.00
N GLN A 506 -11.74 -11.19 4.60
CA GLN A 506 -12.32 -12.17 5.53
C GLN A 506 -11.30 -12.65 6.56
N ARG A 507 -10.04 -12.86 6.16
CA ARG A 507 -8.98 -13.23 7.12
C ARG A 507 -8.69 -12.11 8.10
N ILE A 508 -8.61 -10.87 7.62
CA ILE A 508 -8.38 -9.70 8.47
C ILE A 508 -9.52 -9.55 9.49
N VAL A 509 -10.77 -9.69 9.05
CA VAL A 509 -11.95 -9.70 9.93
C VAL A 509 -11.85 -10.80 10.99
N ASN A 510 -11.46 -12.02 10.58
CA ASN A 510 -11.32 -13.15 11.50
C ASN A 510 -10.21 -12.92 12.53
N VAL A 511 -9.06 -12.35 12.13
CA VAL A 511 -7.97 -12.02 13.06
C VAL A 511 -8.44 -11.03 14.12
N VAL A 512 -9.14 -9.95 13.71
CA VAL A 512 -9.63 -8.93 14.65
C VAL A 512 -10.68 -9.51 15.60
N HIS A 513 -11.63 -10.30 15.08
CA HIS A 513 -12.65 -10.93 15.91
C HIS A 513 -12.07 -11.94 16.90
N GLU A 514 -11.19 -12.83 16.44
CA GLU A 514 -10.55 -13.81 17.31
C GLU A 514 -9.69 -13.12 18.38
N THR A 515 -8.98 -12.05 18.05
CA THR A 515 -8.18 -11.28 19.02
C THR A 515 -9.07 -10.78 20.16
N TRP A 516 -10.27 -10.27 19.85
CA TRP A 516 -11.22 -9.85 20.87
C TRP A 516 -11.87 -11.02 21.61
N ASP A 517 -12.23 -12.10 20.92
CA ASP A 517 -12.87 -13.27 21.55
C ASP A 517 -11.91 -13.95 22.56
N ARG A 518 -10.62 -14.04 22.23
CA ARG A 518 -9.58 -14.53 23.15
C ARG A 518 -9.39 -13.59 24.34
N ALA A 519 -9.29 -12.29 24.08
CA ALA A 519 -9.15 -11.29 25.12
C ALA A 519 -10.33 -11.26 26.11
N ASP A 520 -11.56 -11.35 25.59
CA ASP A 520 -12.79 -11.38 26.39
C ASP A 520 -12.92 -12.71 27.17
N SER A 521 -12.26 -13.77 26.72
CA SER A 521 -12.10 -15.05 27.44
C SER A 521 -10.97 -15.04 28.48
N GLY A 522 -10.22 -13.94 28.59
CA GLY A 522 -9.10 -13.77 29.53
C GLY A 522 -7.73 -14.18 28.98
N LEU A 523 -7.63 -14.49 27.68
CA LEU A 523 -6.37 -14.75 26.99
C LEU A 523 -5.90 -13.46 26.31
N GLN A 524 -4.90 -12.79 26.90
CA GLN A 524 -4.29 -11.62 26.29
C GLN A 524 -3.24 -12.05 25.27
N GLU A 525 -3.61 -11.98 23.99
CA GLU A 525 -2.72 -12.32 22.89
C GLU A 525 -2.60 -11.17 21.90
N PHE A 526 -1.40 -11.04 21.34
CA PHE A 526 -1.15 -10.06 20.29
C PHE A 526 -1.74 -10.54 18.97
N TRP A 527 -2.31 -9.65 18.16
CA TRP A 527 -3.08 -9.97 16.96
C TRP A 527 -2.25 -10.77 15.95
N LEU A 528 -0.93 -10.49 15.90
CA LEU A 528 -0.01 -11.22 15.05
C LEU A 528 0.14 -12.67 15.51
N ASP A 529 0.10 -12.92 16.82
CA ASP A 529 0.13 -14.28 17.33
C ASP A 529 -1.14 -15.04 16.96
N VAL A 530 -2.30 -14.42 17.17
CA VAL A 530 -3.60 -14.96 16.79
C VAL A 530 -3.63 -15.32 15.30
N MET A 531 -3.12 -14.42 14.45
CA MET A 531 -3.04 -14.65 13.00
C MET A 531 -2.21 -15.89 12.65
N LEU A 532 -1.05 -16.06 13.29
CA LEU A 532 -0.15 -17.18 13.02
C LEU A 532 -0.71 -18.50 13.57
N ASP A 533 -1.29 -18.49 14.76
CA ASP A 533 -1.81 -19.70 15.40
C ASP A 533 -3.00 -20.28 14.64
N LEU A 534 -3.80 -19.42 14.02
CA LEU A 534 -4.93 -19.81 13.20
C LEU A 534 -4.61 -19.97 11.71
N ASN A 535 -3.35 -19.77 11.29
CA ASN A 535 -2.93 -19.80 9.89
C ASN A 535 -3.76 -18.83 9.00
N LEU A 536 -4.01 -17.62 9.53
CA LEU A 536 -4.79 -16.56 8.89
C LEU A 536 -3.92 -15.53 8.19
N GLU A 537 -2.65 -15.81 7.93
CA GLU A 537 -1.74 -14.89 7.27
C GLU A 537 -2.28 -14.46 5.91
N THR A 538 -2.25 -13.17 5.65
CA THR A 538 -2.68 -12.60 4.37
C THR A 538 -2.08 -11.23 4.15
N ILE A 539 -2.01 -10.81 2.88
CA ILE A 539 -1.62 -9.45 2.51
C ILE A 539 -2.76 -8.49 2.89
N MET A 540 -2.44 -7.43 3.63
CA MET A 540 -3.43 -6.50 4.23
C MET A 540 -3.48 -5.15 3.51
N GLY A 541 -3.69 -5.18 2.20
CA GLY A 541 -3.83 -4.02 1.33
C GLY A 541 -4.20 -4.40 -0.10
#